data_AF-A0A6B1RRY5-F1
#
_entry.id   AF-A0A6B1RRY5-F1
#
_cell.length_a   1.000
_cell.length_b   1.000
_cell.length_c   1.000
_cell.angle_alpha   90.00
_cell.angle_beta   90.00
_cell.angle_gamma   90.00
#
_symmetry.space_group_name_H-M   'P 1'
#
loop_
_entity.id
_entity.type
_entity.pdbx_description
1 polymer ?
#
loop_
_entity_poly.entity_id
_entity_poly.type
_entity_poly.pdbx_seq_one_letter_code
_entity_poly.pdbx_strand_id
1 'polypeptide(L)'
;MKRIISIAIIVLALVLSGCGVPTKSEVAQKSSKVEVKSERPTIHFLGQASYENDMNIVKDQLENAGFNVKMNIQPDYGSYRTQRQAGNYDIQIDDWMTVFGDPNYAMTALFSSTGSNSLLKDKHVDQLLNKASTQNEADVKQTYKQIEDEVVFDKGYMAPLYGSKKNLVYDNKVLDKNSVGLPNSRALIWQQFDYNNSRERDTRPLVMTQQDGEIPTLDPIRSIAPSVYSINMNMYTRLLLLDENDHLTTKGSLSRDYAVNKDNKAFYFLLRDDDYFAKVVNGQARNTGERVSAEDVKFSLDRARDKKSVPNNNTYNMHKHINDIKILKDEDIDQLRKEKDKDDNSIYDKLIKAYNVKSLTTDGHKVNNKDGIYQIVKITTDQSMPREVNYLTHSSAGILSKKFVNQVNKEYPKGYGDSSTIPANSDGKNALYASGAYIMTQKNAYQATFQRNPGFNETEKGSYGPAKIKNITLKFNGDPNNALSELRNHSIDMLADVNQKHFDLIKSDKNLSIIRKNGRKSVFLMLNIKKGIFKTHPNLRQAVVNAIDQDQFIKFYRGDKFKIASPITPLVDTGNEQRQDLEKVEKAINQ
;
A
#
# COMPACT_ATOMS: atom_id res chain seq x y z
N MET A 1 18.66 29.31 -74.80
CA MET A 1 18.74 29.21 -73.33
C MET A 1 17.72 28.19 -72.84
N LYS A 2 18.13 27.32 -71.91
CA LYS A 2 17.36 26.31 -71.16
C LYS A 2 17.01 24.97 -71.87
N ARG A 3 17.87 23.97 -71.67
CA ARG A 3 17.59 22.53 -71.54
C ARG A 3 18.62 21.98 -70.53
N ILE A 4 18.34 22.05 -69.22
CA ILE A 4 17.89 20.95 -68.35
C ILE A 4 18.67 19.65 -68.61
N ILE A 5 19.69 19.44 -67.78
CA ILE A 5 20.41 18.17 -67.59
C ILE A 5 19.85 17.53 -66.32
N SER A 6 19.47 16.26 -66.47
CA SER A 6 18.90 15.37 -65.46
C SER A 6 19.85 15.13 -64.29
N ILE A 7 19.34 15.27 -63.06
CA ILE A 7 19.93 14.69 -61.85
C ILE A 7 18.92 13.67 -61.31
N ALA A 8 19.34 12.41 -61.26
CA ALA A 8 18.59 11.33 -60.65
C ALA A 8 18.62 11.49 -59.12
N ILE A 9 17.45 11.71 -58.52
CA ILE A 9 17.26 11.66 -57.06
C ILE A 9 16.80 10.25 -56.71
N ILE A 10 17.64 9.52 -55.99
CA ILE A 10 17.29 8.29 -55.29
C ILE A 10 16.38 8.69 -54.13
N VAL A 11 15.07 8.39 -54.23
CA VAL A 11 14.13 8.55 -53.13
C VAL A 11 14.31 7.37 -52.18
N LEU A 12 14.95 7.63 -51.04
CA LEU A 12 15.00 6.73 -49.89
C LEU A 12 13.60 6.70 -49.25
N ALA A 13 12.87 5.59 -49.42
CA ALA A 13 11.60 5.39 -48.76
C ALA A 13 11.83 5.18 -47.24
N LEU A 14 11.57 6.22 -46.46
CA LEU A 14 11.42 6.15 -45.01
C LEU A 14 10.15 5.35 -44.69
N VAL A 15 10.31 4.07 -44.36
CA VAL A 15 9.27 3.31 -43.65
C VAL A 15 9.27 3.80 -42.21
N LEU A 16 8.49 4.84 -41.94
CA LEU A 16 8.06 5.19 -40.59
C LEU A 16 7.17 4.05 -40.08
N SER A 17 7.74 3.12 -39.33
CA SER A 17 6.98 2.21 -38.47
C SER A 17 6.32 3.03 -37.36
N GLY A 18 5.18 3.64 -37.69
CA GLY A 18 4.29 4.29 -36.75
C GLY A 18 3.68 3.24 -35.83
N CYS A 19 4.24 3.11 -34.62
CA CYS A 19 3.60 2.44 -33.51
C CYS A 19 2.39 3.27 -33.06
N GLY A 20 1.27 3.09 -33.77
CA GLY A 20 -0.02 3.66 -33.40
C GLY A 20 -0.55 3.02 -32.11
N VAL A 21 -1.03 3.86 -31.20
CA VAL A 21 -2.06 3.47 -30.24
C VAL A 21 -3.23 2.94 -31.07
N PRO A 22 -3.87 1.79 -30.73
CA PRO A 22 -4.98 1.28 -31.52
C PRO A 22 -6.03 2.37 -31.67
N THR A 23 -6.36 2.74 -32.91
CA THR A 23 -7.48 3.65 -33.19
C THR A 23 -8.79 2.94 -32.84
N LYS A 24 -9.85 3.71 -32.53
CA LYS A 24 -11.22 3.22 -32.22
C LYS A 24 -11.72 2.08 -33.13
N SER A 25 -11.23 2.01 -34.36
CA SER A 25 -11.53 1.01 -35.37
C SER A 25 -10.95 -0.39 -35.12
N GLU A 26 -9.86 -0.56 -34.37
CA GLU A 26 -9.22 -1.88 -34.14
C GLU A 26 -9.78 -2.64 -32.92
N VAL A 27 -10.66 -2.01 -32.15
CA VAL A 27 -11.38 -2.63 -31.01
C VAL A 27 -12.82 -2.99 -31.39
N ALA A 28 -13.17 -2.96 -32.68
CA ALA A 28 -14.48 -3.41 -33.17
C ALA A 28 -14.55 -4.96 -33.21
N GLN A 29 -14.63 -5.61 -32.05
CA GLN A 29 -15.39 -6.86 -31.97
C GLN A 29 -16.86 -6.54 -32.24
N LYS A 30 -17.58 -7.40 -32.95
CA LYS A 30 -19.04 -7.28 -33.18
C LYS A 30 -19.74 -7.02 -31.83
N SER A 31 -20.00 -5.76 -31.50
CA SER A 31 -20.70 -5.42 -30.26
C SER A 31 -22.18 -5.71 -30.47
N SER A 32 -22.66 -6.77 -29.82
CA SER A 32 -24.08 -6.95 -29.57
C SER A 32 -24.56 -5.72 -28.80
N LYS A 33 -25.35 -4.86 -29.45
CA LYS A 33 -25.98 -3.70 -28.81
C LYS A 33 -27.26 -4.15 -28.13
N VAL A 34 -27.47 -3.66 -26.91
CA VAL A 34 -28.70 -3.89 -26.15
C VAL A 34 -29.87 -3.13 -26.80
N GLU A 35 -31.00 -3.80 -26.97
CA GLU A 35 -32.23 -3.17 -27.44
C GLU A 35 -32.94 -2.43 -26.29
N VAL A 36 -33.24 -1.14 -26.49
CA VAL A 36 -33.89 -0.29 -25.48
C VAL A 36 -35.27 0.09 -25.99
N LYS A 37 -36.32 -0.31 -25.27
CA LYS A 37 -37.73 -0.09 -25.64
C LYS A 37 -38.23 1.33 -25.36
N SER A 38 -37.56 2.06 -24.49
CA SER A 38 -37.88 3.41 -24.04
C SER A 38 -36.70 4.37 -24.21
N GLU A 39 -36.76 5.56 -23.61
CA GLU A 39 -35.62 6.48 -23.63
C GLU A 39 -34.44 5.89 -22.84
N ARG A 40 -33.23 5.99 -23.41
CA ARG A 40 -31.99 5.51 -22.77
C ARG A 40 -31.74 6.23 -21.44
N PRO A 41 -31.55 5.51 -20.32
CA PRO A 41 -31.22 6.14 -19.06
C PRO A 41 -29.88 6.90 -19.14
N THR A 42 -29.84 8.12 -18.59
CA THR A 42 -28.61 8.93 -18.58
C THR A 42 -27.85 8.76 -17.28
N ILE A 43 -26.55 8.43 -17.38
CA ILE A 43 -25.60 8.28 -16.26
C ILE A 43 -24.62 9.45 -16.26
N HIS A 44 -24.50 10.16 -15.12
CA HIS A 44 -23.41 11.11 -14.88
C HIS A 44 -22.21 10.39 -14.28
N PHE A 45 -21.09 10.39 -14.99
CA PHE A 45 -19.89 9.63 -14.65
C PHE A 45 -18.77 10.54 -14.17
N LEU A 46 -18.51 10.54 -12.87
CA LEU A 46 -17.45 11.30 -12.23
C LEU A 46 -16.11 10.55 -12.21
N GLY A 47 -15.03 11.27 -12.48
CA GLY A 47 -13.66 10.79 -12.28
C GLY A 47 -12.65 11.92 -12.35
N GLN A 48 -11.37 11.55 -12.50
CA GLN A 48 -10.26 12.50 -12.59
C GLN A 48 -9.39 12.17 -13.82
N ALA A 49 -8.59 13.14 -14.27
CA ALA A 49 -7.79 13.04 -15.50
C ALA A 49 -6.90 11.78 -15.55
N SER A 50 -6.37 11.32 -14.42
CA SER A 50 -5.55 10.09 -14.35
C SER A 50 -6.30 8.81 -14.75
N TYR A 51 -7.64 8.84 -14.78
CA TYR A 51 -8.53 7.74 -15.16
C TYR A 51 -9.24 7.94 -16.51
N GLU A 52 -8.90 8.99 -17.28
CA GLU A 52 -9.63 9.33 -18.52
C GLU A 52 -9.73 8.16 -19.51
N ASN A 53 -8.65 7.40 -19.73
CA ASN A 53 -8.67 6.23 -20.60
C ASN A 53 -9.65 5.16 -20.11
N ASP A 54 -9.66 4.90 -18.80
CA ASP A 54 -10.57 3.91 -18.19
C ASP A 54 -12.02 4.37 -18.29
N MET A 55 -12.26 5.66 -18.05
CA MET A 55 -13.60 6.24 -18.15
C MET A 55 -14.14 6.19 -19.59
N ASN A 56 -13.28 6.40 -20.60
CA ASN A 56 -13.67 6.26 -22.01
C ASN A 56 -14.03 4.82 -22.37
N ILE A 57 -13.29 3.82 -21.87
CA ILE A 57 -13.63 2.40 -22.04
C ILE A 57 -15.00 2.10 -21.40
N VAL A 58 -15.21 2.51 -20.15
CA VAL A 58 -16.51 2.33 -19.46
C VAL A 58 -17.63 3.03 -20.21
N LYS A 59 -17.41 4.27 -20.68
CA LYS A 59 -18.39 5.02 -21.46
C LYS A 59 -18.83 4.23 -22.70
N ASP A 60 -17.87 3.75 -23.48
CA ASP A 60 -18.17 2.98 -24.70
C ASP A 60 -18.91 1.67 -24.36
N GLN A 61 -18.56 0.99 -23.26
CA GLN A 61 -19.27 -0.21 -22.78
C GLN A 61 -20.73 0.11 -22.37
N LEU A 62 -20.94 1.17 -21.59
CA LEU A 62 -22.27 1.57 -21.13
C LEU A 62 -23.17 2.09 -22.26
N GLU A 63 -22.62 2.82 -23.24
CA GLU A 63 -23.40 3.30 -24.39
C GLU A 63 -23.83 2.15 -25.33
N ASN A 64 -23.00 1.12 -25.48
CA ASN A 64 -23.36 -0.11 -26.17
C ASN A 64 -24.39 -0.94 -25.38
N ALA A 65 -24.34 -0.85 -24.06
CA ALA A 65 -25.28 -1.46 -23.12
C ALA A 65 -26.62 -0.71 -23.01
N GLY A 66 -26.83 0.40 -23.75
CA GLY A 66 -28.12 1.09 -23.81
C GLY A 66 -28.25 2.32 -22.91
N PHE A 67 -27.17 2.78 -22.28
CA PHE A 67 -27.15 4.03 -21.51
C PHE A 67 -26.74 5.23 -22.37
N ASN A 68 -27.05 6.44 -21.90
CA ASN A 68 -26.39 7.68 -22.30
C ASN A 68 -25.39 8.07 -21.20
N VAL A 69 -24.15 8.41 -21.54
CA VAL A 69 -23.13 8.73 -20.52
C VAL A 69 -22.66 10.17 -20.64
N LYS A 70 -22.80 10.93 -19.54
CA LYS A 70 -22.28 12.29 -19.40
C LYS A 70 -21.03 12.26 -18.52
N MET A 71 -19.89 12.49 -19.13
CA MET A 71 -18.59 12.50 -18.46
C MET A 71 -18.39 13.77 -17.63
N ASN A 72 -17.86 13.60 -16.42
CA ASN A 72 -17.47 14.67 -15.52
C ASN A 72 -16.04 14.40 -15.03
N ILE A 73 -15.05 14.83 -15.81
CA ILE A 73 -13.63 14.62 -15.51
C ILE A 73 -13.09 15.84 -14.77
N GLN A 74 -12.59 15.62 -13.55
CA GLN A 74 -11.96 16.65 -12.74
C GLN A 74 -10.45 16.70 -12.98
N PRO A 75 -9.82 17.89 -12.91
CA PRO A 75 -8.39 18.04 -13.22
C PRO A 75 -7.48 17.36 -12.19
N ASP A 76 -7.93 17.28 -10.92
CA ASP A 76 -7.15 16.74 -9.81
C ASP A 76 -8.04 16.07 -8.75
N TYR A 77 -7.39 15.38 -7.81
CA TYR A 77 -8.05 14.63 -6.75
C TYR A 77 -8.82 15.52 -5.76
N GLY A 78 -8.38 16.76 -5.52
CA GLY A 78 -9.07 17.72 -4.66
C GLY A 78 -10.43 18.10 -5.24
N SER A 79 -10.46 18.49 -6.52
CA SER A 79 -11.69 18.79 -7.24
C SER A 79 -12.61 17.57 -7.39
N TYR A 80 -12.05 16.38 -7.67
CA TYR A 80 -12.79 15.11 -7.65
C TYR A 80 -13.49 14.87 -6.31
N ARG A 81 -12.78 15.00 -5.18
CA ARG A 81 -13.37 14.83 -3.85
C ARG A 81 -14.49 15.82 -3.56
N THR A 82 -14.37 17.07 -4.00
CA THR A 82 -15.42 18.08 -3.84
C THR A 82 -16.71 17.67 -4.56
N GLN A 83 -16.62 17.23 -5.82
CA GLN A 83 -17.79 16.75 -6.57
C GLN A 83 -18.39 15.48 -5.95
N ARG A 84 -17.54 14.57 -5.48
CA ARG A 84 -17.95 13.36 -4.77
C ARG A 84 -18.73 13.68 -3.49
N GLN A 85 -18.25 14.64 -2.70
CA GLN A 85 -18.91 15.05 -1.46
C GLN A 85 -20.26 15.75 -1.72
N ALA A 86 -20.36 16.54 -2.79
CA ALA A 86 -21.63 17.12 -3.22
C ALA A 86 -22.65 16.06 -3.69
N GLY A 87 -22.16 14.91 -4.14
CA GLY A 87 -22.98 13.83 -4.68
C GLY A 87 -23.43 14.09 -6.12
N ASN A 88 -22.66 14.86 -6.89
CA ASN A 88 -22.95 15.26 -8.27
C ASN A 88 -22.54 14.17 -9.29
N TYR A 89 -23.02 12.94 -9.09
CA TYR A 89 -22.70 11.79 -9.92
C TYR A 89 -23.72 10.66 -9.71
N ASP A 90 -23.88 9.82 -10.74
CA ASP A 90 -24.58 8.54 -10.65
C ASP A 90 -23.57 7.40 -10.44
N ILE A 91 -22.46 7.42 -11.18
CA ILE A 91 -21.30 6.54 -10.97
C ILE A 91 -20.02 7.36 -10.79
N GLN A 92 -19.07 6.85 -10.03
CA GLN A 92 -17.72 7.37 -9.96
C GLN A 92 -16.69 6.26 -10.14
N ILE A 93 -15.56 6.55 -10.77
CA ILE A 93 -14.41 5.64 -10.77
C ILE A 93 -13.55 5.91 -9.53
N ASP A 94 -13.26 4.86 -8.78
CA ASP A 94 -12.40 4.92 -7.60
C ASP A 94 -11.47 3.71 -7.59
N ASP A 95 -10.45 3.77 -6.74
CA ASP A 95 -9.53 2.66 -6.55
C ASP A 95 -9.24 2.41 -5.08
N TRP A 96 -8.82 1.19 -4.77
CA TRP A 96 -8.38 0.83 -3.44
C TRP A 96 -7.11 -0.01 -3.51
N MET A 97 -6.10 0.35 -2.72
CA MET A 97 -4.92 -0.46 -2.48
C MET A 97 -5.08 -1.20 -1.15
N THR A 98 -5.30 -2.50 -1.21
CA THR A 98 -5.42 -3.32 0.00
C THR A 98 -4.03 -3.58 0.59
N VAL A 99 -3.66 -2.74 1.55
CA VAL A 99 -2.38 -2.83 2.28
C VAL A 99 -2.43 -3.90 3.37
N PHE A 100 -1.25 -4.29 3.88
CA PHE A 100 -1.05 -5.21 5.02
C PHE A 100 -1.78 -6.58 4.94
N GLY A 101 -2.16 -7.02 3.74
CA GLY A 101 -2.57 -8.42 3.50
C GLY A 101 -3.95 -8.81 4.05
N ASP A 102 -4.79 -7.86 4.45
CA ASP A 102 -6.15 -8.15 4.96
C ASP A 102 -7.25 -7.59 4.03
N PRO A 103 -8.03 -8.46 3.35
CA PRO A 103 -9.13 -8.02 2.49
C PRO A 103 -10.26 -7.30 3.25
N ASN A 104 -10.45 -7.55 4.55
CA ASN A 104 -11.51 -6.91 5.33
C ASN A 104 -11.34 -5.39 5.43
N TYR A 105 -10.09 -4.91 5.36
CA TYR A 105 -9.76 -3.49 5.36
C TYR A 105 -10.47 -2.74 4.23
N ALA A 106 -10.37 -3.24 3.00
CA ALA A 106 -11.01 -2.62 1.84
C ALA A 106 -12.53 -2.71 1.94
N MET A 107 -13.04 -3.89 2.30
CA MET A 107 -14.48 -4.14 2.33
C MET A 107 -15.19 -3.32 3.41
N THR A 108 -14.58 -3.17 4.59
CA THR A 108 -15.12 -2.33 5.66
C THR A 108 -15.15 -0.87 5.26
N ALA A 109 -14.10 -0.36 4.61
CA ALA A 109 -14.05 1.04 4.19
C ALA A 109 -15.11 1.38 3.13
N LEU A 110 -15.42 0.43 2.24
CA LEU A 110 -16.30 0.61 1.08
C LEU A 110 -17.76 0.24 1.36
N PHE A 111 -18.04 -0.70 2.28
CA PHE A 111 -19.38 -1.28 2.44
C PHE A 111 -19.93 -1.29 3.86
N SER A 112 -19.12 -1.09 4.92
CA SER A 112 -19.67 -0.99 6.28
C SER A 112 -20.51 0.28 6.44
N SER A 113 -21.52 0.24 7.30
CA SER A 113 -22.28 1.42 7.73
C SER A 113 -21.40 2.51 8.35
N THR A 114 -20.19 2.19 8.81
CA THR A 114 -19.25 3.17 9.39
C THR A 114 -18.00 3.40 8.53
N GLY A 115 -17.95 2.80 7.33
CA GLY A 115 -16.84 2.92 6.41
C GLY A 115 -16.62 4.36 5.92
N SER A 116 -15.37 4.76 5.75
CA SER A 116 -15.01 6.12 5.34
C SER A 116 -15.46 6.50 3.93
N ASN A 117 -15.64 5.49 3.06
CA ASN A 117 -16.01 5.65 1.66
C ASN A 117 -17.33 4.93 1.34
N SER A 118 -18.04 4.45 2.36
CA SER A 118 -19.28 3.70 2.20
C SER A 118 -20.48 4.62 2.03
N LEU A 119 -21.34 4.28 1.06
CA LEU A 119 -22.67 4.86 0.92
C LEU A 119 -23.75 4.00 1.61
N LEU A 120 -23.38 2.84 2.16
CA LEU A 120 -24.31 1.87 2.72
C LEU A 120 -24.64 2.15 4.19
N LYS A 121 -25.84 1.71 4.58
CA LYS A 121 -26.31 1.60 5.96
C LYS A 121 -27.09 0.29 6.04
N ASP A 122 -26.37 -0.82 6.16
CA ASP A 122 -26.93 -2.17 6.07
C ASP A 122 -26.37 -3.05 7.19
N LYS A 123 -27.25 -3.44 8.11
CA LYS A 123 -26.89 -4.26 9.27
C LYS A 123 -26.48 -5.68 8.87
N HIS A 124 -27.03 -6.22 7.79
CA HIS A 124 -26.68 -7.56 7.33
C HIS A 124 -25.25 -7.58 6.77
N VAL A 125 -24.91 -6.59 5.93
CA VAL A 125 -23.56 -6.42 5.41
C VAL A 125 -22.56 -6.18 6.55
N ASP A 126 -22.90 -5.35 7.54
CA ASP A 126 -22.04 -5.14 8.73
C ASP A 126 -21.82 -6.45 9.50
N GLN A 127 -22.84 -7.30 9.66
CA GLN A 127 -22.71 -8.60 10.31
C GLN A 127 -21.78 -9.54 9.53
N LEU A 128 -21.87 -9.57 8.19
CA LEU A 128 -20.98 -10.38 7.36
C LEU A 128 -19.53 -9.89 7.45
N LEU A 129 -19.29 -8.57 7.43
CA LEU A 129 -17.95 -7.99 7.56
C LEU A 129 -17.33 -8.28 8.94
N ASN A 130 -18.12 -8.15 10.02
CA ASN A 130 -17.67 -8.50 11.38
C ASN A 130 -17.43 -10.01 11.53
N LYS A 131 -18.24 -10.84 10.86
CA LYS A 131 -18.00 -12.29 10.83
C LYS A 131 -16.68 -12.59 10.12
N ALA A 132 -16.45 -12.01 8.95
CA ALA A 132 -15.22 -12.22 8.19
C ALA A 132 -13.97 -11.80 8.99
N SER A 133 -14.06 -10.69 9.73
CA SER A 133 -12.98 -10.18 10.59
C SER A 133 -12.58 -11.15 11.71
N THR A 134 -13.48 -12.04 12.14
CA THR A 134 -13.23 -12.97 13.27
C THR A 134 -12.92 -14.39 12.84
N GLN A 135 -12.88 -14.66 11.53
CA GLN A 135 -12.67 -16.01 10.99
C GLN A 135 -11.22 -16.30 10.63
N ASN A 136 -10.87 -17.58 10.71
CA ASN A 136 -9.61 -18.11 10.21
C ASN A 136 -9.60 -18.16 8.66
N GLU A 137 -8.50 -18.64 8.08
CA GLU A 137 -8.35 -18.67 6.62
C GLU A 137 -9.23 -19.66 5.87
N ALA A 138 -9.52 -20.82 6.46
CA ALA A 138 -10.38 -21.82 5.83
C ALA A 138 -11.83 -21.32 5.72
N ASP A 139 -12.34 -20.67 6.76
CA ASP A 139 -13.75 -20.29 6.85
C ASP A 139 -14.06 -18.94 6.17
N VAL A 140 -13.09 -18.01 6.17
CA VAL A 140 -13.36 -16.63 5.71
C VAL A 140 -13.66 -16.55 4.21
N LYS A 141 -13.11 -17.48 3.40
CA LYS A 141 -13.32 -17.50 1.94
C LYS A 141 -14.81 -17.55 1.58
N GLN A 142 -15.59 -18.37 2.29
CA GLN A 142 -17.03 -18.49 2.05
C GLN A 142 -17.80 -17.24 2.47
N THR A 143 -17.41 -16.62 3.59
CA THR A 143 -18.03 -15.36 4.03
C THR A 143 -17.73 -14.23 3.06
N TYR A 144 -16.50 -14.14 2.53
CA TYR A 144 -16.17 -13.16 1.48
C TYR A 144 -16.94 -13.39 0.20
N LYS A 145 -17.10 -14.65 -0.22
CA LYS A 145 -17.98 -14.98 -1.34
C LYS A 145 -19.41 -14.44 -1.12
N GLN A 146 -19.98 -14.67 0.05
CA GLN A 146 -21.32 -14.15 0.40
C GLN A 146 -21.38 -12.62 0.38
N ILE A 147 -20.34 -11.94 0.86
CA ILE A 147 -20.26 -10.47 0.83
C ILE A 147 -20.25 -10.00 -0.63
N GLU A 148 -19.43 -10.60 -1.50
CA GLU A 148 -19.37 -10.25 -2.92
C GLU A 148 -20.69 -10.50 -3.63
N ASP A 149 -21.31 -11.65 -3.39
CA ASP A 149 -22.63 -12.01 -3.92
C ASP A 149 -23.65 -10.92 -3.56
N GLU A 150 -23.73 -10.52 -2.28
CA GLU A 150 -24.63 -9.46 -1.82
C GLU A 150 -24.28 -8.08 -2.42
N VAL A 151 -23.06 -7.57 -2.20
CA VAL A 151 -22.76 -6.16 -2.47
C VAL A 151 -22.43 -5.85 -3.93
N VAL A 152 -21.87 -6.82 -4.66
CA VAL A 152 -21.46 -6.65 -6.06
C VAL A 152 -22.54 -7.20 -6.99
N PHE A 153 -22.87 -8.48 -6.87
CA PHE A 153 -23.66 -9.17 -7.90
C PHE A 153 -25.17 -9.00 -7.71
N ASP A 154 -25.66 -9.09 -6.48
CA ASP A 154 -27.10 -9.01 -6.18
C ASP A 154 -27.57 -7.58 -6.02
N LYS A 155 -26.81 -6.70 -5.35
CA LYS A 155 -27.25 -5.32 -5.13
C LYS A 155 -26.65 -4.30 -6.09
N GLY A 156 -25.51 -4.61 -6.73
CA GLY A 156 -24.84 -3.70 -7.66
C GLY A 156 -24.32 -2.42 -7.02
N TYR A 157 -23.80 -2.46 -5.79
CA TYR A 157 -23.26 -1.25 -5.16
C TYR A 157 -21.90 -0.82 -5.75
N MET A 158 -21.22 -1.75 -6.40
CA MET A 158 -19.93 -1.55 -7.08
C MET A 158 -19.90 -2.37 -8.37
N ALA A 159 -19.25 -1.84 -9.42
CA ALA A 159 -18.89 -2.62 -10.61
C ALA A 159 -17.36 -2.75 -10.71
N PRO A 160 -16.78 -3.95 -10.60
CA PRO A 160 -15.34 -4.14 -10.64
C PRO A 160 -14.79 -3.97 -12.06
N LEU A 161 -13.73 -3.17 -12.24
CA LEU A 161 -13.12 -2.96 -13.56
C LEU A 161 -11.90 -3.86 -13.77
N TYR A 162 -10.92 -3.79 -12.86
CA TYR A 162 -9.71 -4.62 -12.94
C TYR A 162 -8.84 -4.51 -11.68
N GLY A 163 -7.99 -5.51 -11.46
CA GLY A 163 -6.82 -5.44 -10.59
C GLY A 163 -5.59 -4.97 -11.36
N SER A 164 -4.70 -4.21 -10.71
CA SER A 164 -3.46 -3.72 -11.33
C SER A 164 -2.26 -4.58 -10.95
N LYS A 165 -1.48 -5.00 -11.95
CA LYS A 165 -0.14 -5.54 -11.68
C LYS A 165 0.78 -4.42 -11.24
N LYS A 166 1.83 -4.80 -10.51
CA LYS A 166 2.94 -3.92 -10.19
C LYS A 166 4.23 -4.47 -10.75
N ASN A 167 5.18 -3.57 -10.99
CA ASN A 167 6.45 -3.95 -11.57
C ASN A 167 7.61 -3.14 -10.98
N LEU A 168 8.80 -3.74 -11.03
CA LEU A 168 10.06 -3.13 -10.64
C LEU A 168 11.08 -3.47 -11.72
N VAL A 169 11.63 -2.45 -12.36
CA VAL A 169 12.73 -2.56 -13.32
C VAL A 169 14.01 -2.14 -12.64
N TYR A 170 15.10 -2.85 -12.88
CA TYR A 170 16.40 -2.51 -12.31
C TYR A 170 17.55 -2.78 -13.27
N ASP A 171 18.67 -2.12 -13.01
CA ASP A 171 19.91 -2.30 -13.75
C ASP A 171 20.72 -3.49 -13.21
N ASN A 172 20.84 -4.51 -14.05
CA ASN A 172 21.55 -5.76 -13.76
C ASN A 172 23.06 -5.58 -13.59
N LYS A 173 23.64 -4.48 -14.09
CA LYS A 173 25.06 -4.20 -13.90
C LYS A 173 25.34 -3.65 -12.51
N VAL A 174 24.38 -2.95 -11.92
CA VAL A 174 24.54 -2.28 -10.63
C VAL A 174 24.07 -3.19 -9.48
N LEU A 175 22.84 -3.70 -9.56
CA LEU A 175 22.23 -4.42 -8.44
C LEU A 175 22.42 -5.94 -8.53
N ASP A 176 22.68 -6.56 -7.37
CA ASP A 176 22.63 -8.01 -7.24
C ASP A 176 21.17 -8.47 -7.37
N LYS A 177 20.88 -9.27 -8.40
CA LYS A 177 19.55 -9.82 -8.66
C LYS A 177 18.92 -10.54 -7.45
N ASN A 178 19.73 -11.15 -6.58
CA ASN A 178 19.23 -11.87 -5.39
C ASN A 178 18.85 -10.92 -4.25
N SER A 179 19.23 -9.65 -4.37
CA SER A 179 18.92 -8.57 -3.44
C SER A 179 17.71 -7.74 -3.88
N VAL A 180 17.15 -7.98 -5.07
CA VAL A 180 16.02 -7.20 -5.59
C VAL A 180 14.72 -7.93 -5.34
N GLY A 181 14.02 -7.47 -4.31
CA GLY A 181 12.71 -7.97 -3.91
C GLY A 181 11.58 -7.00 -4.24
N LEU A 182 10.44 -7.52 -4.68
CA LEU A 182 9.20 -6.75 -4.84
C LEU A 182 8.17 -7.37 -3.89
N PRO A 183 7.92 -6.83 -2.67
CA PRO A 183 6.97 -7.41 -1.70
C PRO A 183 5.51 -7.30 -2.14
N ASN A 184 4.56 -8.10 -1.65
CA ASN A 184 3.16 -8.12 -2.10
C ASN A 184 2.34 -6.94 -1.55
N SER A 185 2.22 -6.82 -0.22
CA SER A 185 1.33 -5.84 0.44
C SER A 185 2.05 -4.78 1.28
N ARG A 186 3.37 -4.67 1.13
CA ARG A 186 4.21 -3.63 1.77
C ARG A 186 5.13 -2.92 0.78
N ALA A 187 5.67 -1.78 1.21
CA ALA A 187 6.71 -1.05 0.48
C ALA A 187 8.01 -1.87 0.31
N LEU A 188 8.84 -1.48 -0.65
CA LEU A 188 10.18 -2.05 -0.85
C LEU A 188 10.99 -2.02 0.45
N ILE A 189 11.70 -3.12 0.71
CA ILE A 189 12.52 -3.31 1.91
C ILE A 189 13.91 -2.77 1.59
N TRP A 190 14.22 -1.52 1.94
CA TRP A 190 15.44 -0.87 1.44
C TRP A 190 16.73 -1.56 1.89
N GLN A 191 16.74 -2.13 3.10
CA GLN A 191 17.91 -2.81 3.64
C GLN A 191 18.27 -4.11 2.93
N GLN A 192 17.36 -4.66 2.10
CA GLN A 192 17.61 -5.90 1.38
C GLN A 192 18.54 -5.71 0.19
N PHE A 193 18.60 -4.49 -0.39
CA PHE A 193 19.32 -4.20 -1.62
C PHE A 193 20.84 -4.27 -1.43
N ASP A 194 21.52 -4.72 -2.48
CA ASP A 194 22.97 -4.84 -2.53
C ASP A 194 23.50 -4.60 -3.95
N TYR A 195 24.76 -4.20 -4.05
CA TYR A 195 25.43 -4.04 -5.33
C TYR A 195 26.12 -5.34 -5.74
N ASN A 196 26.25 -5.56 -7.06
CA ASN A 196 27.15 -6.59 -7.59
C ASN A 196 28.59 -6.36 -7.12
N ASN A 197 29.01 -5.10 -7.04
CA ASN A 197 30.30 -4.68 -6.51
C ASN A 197 30.16 -4.22 -5.05
N SER A 198 30.48 -5.10 -4.10
CA SER A 198 30.37 -4.78 -2.68
C SER A 198 31.26 -3.62 -2.22
N ARG A 199 32.28 -3.22 -3.00
CA ARG A 199 33.15 -2.07 -2.68
C ARG A 199 32.43 -0.72 -2.82
N GLU A 200 31.28 -0.69 -3.49
CA GLU A 200 30.49 0.53 -3.71
C GLU A 200 29.51 0.83 -2.58
N ARG A 201 29.30 -0.12 -1.65
CA ARG A 201 28.29 -0.02 -0.57
C ARG A 201 28.38 1.26 0.25
N ASP A 202 29.58 1.76 0.51
CA ASP A 202 29.79 2.95 1.35
C ASP A 202 30.00 4.25 0.56
N THR A 203 30.23 4.17 -0.75
CA THR A 203 30.63 5.32 -1.59
C THR A 203 29.58 5.74 -2.62
N ARG A 204 28.79 4.78 -3.13
CA ARG A 204 27.78 5.02 -4.16
C ARG A 204 26.37 5.00 -3.56
N PRO A 205 25.57 6.07 -3.70
CA PRO A 205 24.17 6.02 -3.27
C PRO A 205 23.34 5.11 -4.17
N LEU A 206 22.41 4.36 -3.58
CA LEU A 206 21.37 3.68 -4.35
C LEU A 206 20.37 4.76 -4.80
N VAL A 207 20.21 4.93 -6.10
CA VAL A 207 19.38 5.99 -6.68
C VAL A 207 18.05 5.42 -7.13
N MET A 208 16.98 5.81 -6.45
CA MET A 208 15.59 5.44 -6.73
C MET A 208 14.78 6.67 -7.13
N THR A 209 13.57 6.46 -7.64
CA THR A 209 12.65 7.53 -8.00
C THR A 209 11.33 7.44 -7.23
N GLN A 210 10.72 8.59 -6.99
CA GLN A 210 9.32 8.73 -6.59
C GLN A 210 8.68 9.85 -7.42
N GLN A 211 7.41 9.70 -7.77
CA GLN A 211 6.70 10.69 -8.59
C GLN A 211 6.51 12.02 -7.87
N ASP A 212 6.04 11.95 -6.62
CA ASP A 212 5.67 13.10 -5.82
C ASP A 212 6.76 13.44 -4.79
N GLY A 213 7.20 14.70 -4.80
CA GLY A 213 8.18 15.25 -3.85
C GLY A 213 7.56 15.97 -2.64
N GLU A 214 6.24 16.08 -2.59
CA GLU A 214 5.51 16.62 -1.45
C GLU A 214 5.51 15.61 -0.30
N ILE A 215 6.05 16.03 0.84
CA ILE A 215 6.13 15.24 2.08
C ILE A 215 5.35 16.02 3.13
N PRO A 216 4.06 15.70 3.37
CA PRO A 216 3.22 16.46 4.30
C PRO A 216 3.73 16.36 5.74
N THR A 217 4.06 15.15 6.18
CA THR A 217 4.67 14.86 7.48
C THR A 217 5.26 13.46 7.51
N LEU A 218 6.34 13.29 8.26
CA LEU A 218 7.03 12.03 8.55
C LEU A 218 6.59 11.42 9.89
N ASP A 219 5.61 12.02 10.60
CA ASP A 219 4.98 11.35 11.73
C ASP A 219 4.04 10.24 11.20
N PRO A 220 4.32 8.96 11.48
CA PRO A 220 3.65 7.82 10.87
C PRO A 220 2.12 7.79 11.01
N ILE A 221 1.56 8.44 12.04
CA ILE A 221 0.10 8.43 12.29
C ILE A 221 -0.65 9.59 11.61
N ARG A 222 0.07 10.59 11.09
CA ARG A 222 -0.51 11.84 10.54
C ARG A 222 -0.67 11.83 9.02
N SER A 223 0.01 10.94 8.29
CA SER A 223 -0.10 10.84 6.83
C SER A 223 -0.04 9.40 6.32
N ILE A 224 -0.88 9.12 5.32
CA ILE A 224 -0.87 7.90 4.51
C ILE A 224 -0.66 8.22 3.03
N ALA A 225 -0.16 9.42 2.72
CA ALA A 225 0.13 9.79 1.35
C ALA A 225 1.12 8.79 0.74
N PRO A 226 0.95 8.37 -0.52
CA PRO A 226 1.89 7.47 -1.19
C PRO A 226 3.34 7.95 -1.10
N SER A 227 3.55 9.28 -1.14
CA SER A 227 4.85 9.92 -1.07
C SER A 227 5.62 9.72 0.24
N VAL A 228 4.93 9.35 1.34
CA VAL A 228 5.56 9.12 2.66
C VAL A 228 5.44 7.68 3.13
N TYR A 229 4.54 6.88 2.55
CA TYR A 229 4.33 5.50 2.96
C TYR A 229 5.62 4.66 2.86
N SER A 230 6.29 4.67 1.71
CA SER A 230 7.55 3.94 1.51
C SER A 230 8.68 4.43 2.43
N ILE A 231 8.73 5.75 2.66
CA ILE A 231 9.70 6.38 3.55
C ILE A 231 9.49 5.91 4.99
N ASN A 232 8.29 6.04 5.53
CA ASN A 232 7.96 5.64 6.90
C ASN A 232 8.12 4.12 7.11
N MET A 233 7.86 3.32 6.07
CA MET A 233 8.12 1.88 6.09
C MET A 233 9.60 1.52 6.24
N ASN A 234 10.52 2.42 5.91
CA ASN A 234 11.97 2.19 6.05
C ASN A 234 12.62 3.02 7.17
N MET A 235 11.94 4.08 7.62
CA MET A 235 12.40 4.97 8.70
C MET A 235 12.00 4.54 10.10
N TYR A 236 10.95 3.74 10.27
CA TYR A 236 10.45 3.33 11.57
C TYR A 236 10.32 1.82 11.67
N THR A 237 10.88 1.25 12.73
CA THR A 237 10.68 -0.16 13.12
C THR A 237 9.23 -0.37 13.58
N ARG A 238 8.80 -1.62 13.65
CA ARG A 238 7.44 -2.06 14.02
C ARG A 238 7.52 -3.35 14.82
N LEU A 239 6.47 -3.71 15.55
CA LEU A 239 6.41 -4.99 16.27
C LEU A 239 6.46 -6.19 15.31
N LEU A 240 5.72 -6.10 14.20
CA LEU A 240 5.69 -7.14 13.17
C LEU A 240 5.88 -6.53 11.79
N LEU A 241 6.21 -7.38 10.84
CA LEU A 241 6.32 -7.05 9.43
C LEU A 241 5.61 -8.11 8.59
N LEU A 242 5.38 -7.79 7.31
CA LEU A 242 5.09 -8.79 6.29
C LEU A 242 6.36 -9.15 5.53
N ASP A 243 6.51 -10.43 5.19
CA ASP A 243 7.47 -10.89 4.20
C ASP A 243 7.01 -10.52 2.77
N GLU A 244 7.73 -11.01 1.75
CA GLU A 244 7.39 -10.69 0.36
C GLU A 244 6.06 -11.29 -0.12
N ASN A 245 5.56 -12.30 0.60
CA ASN A 245 4.41 -13.11 0.27
C ASN A 245 3.21 -12.86 1.19
N ASP A 246 3.27 -11.82 2.04
CA ASP A 246 2.24 -11.43 3.02
C ASP A 246 2.09 -12.36 4.22
N HIS A 247 3.13 -13.12 4.56
CA HIS A 247 3.18 -13.79 5.86
C HIS A 247 3.73 -12.84 6.92
N LEU A 248 3.11 -12.88 8.10
CA LEU A 248 3.64 -12.21 9.28
C LEU A 248 5.04 -12.73 9.61
N THR A 249 5.94 -11.82 9.92
CA THR A 249 7.31 -12.16 10.31
C THR A 249 7.84 -11.19 11.37
N THR A 250 8.69 -11.72 12.24
CA THR A 250 9.49 -10.96 13.21
C THR A 250 10.86 -10.56 12.66
N LYS A 251 11.25 -11.07 11.48
CA LYS A 251 12.52 -10.73 10.84
C LYS A 251 12.53 -9.25 10.47
N GLY A 252 13.54 -8.54 10.95
CA GLY A 252 13.69 -7.10 10.70
C GLY A 252 12.65 -6.23 11.41
N SER A 253 11.88 -6.80 12.33
CA SER A 253 10.98 -6.08 13.24
C SER A 253 11.63 -5.91 14.62
N LEU A 254 10.95 -5.24 15.54
CA LEU A 254 11.37 -5.07 16.94
C LEU A 254 11.19 -6.35 17.78
N SER A 255 10.39 -7.30 17.29
CA SER A 255 10.13 -8.55 18.02
C SER A 255 11.21 -9.61 17.71
N ARG A 256 11.63 -10.36 18.72
CA ARG A 256 12.32 -11.65 18.51
C ARG A 256 11.30 -12.73 18.21
N ASP A 257 10.19 -12.72 18.95
CA ASP A 257 9.06 -13.60 18.73
C ASP A 257 7.74 -12.97 19.21
N TYR A 258 6.63 -13.59 18.86
CA TYR A 258 5.31 -13.23 19.37
C TYR A 258 4.41 -14.45 19.57
N ALA A 259 3.41 -14.29 20.44
CA ALA A 259 2.40 -15.31 20.68
C ALA A 259 1.02 -14.66 20.79
N VAL A 260 -0.01 -15.42 20.45
CA VAL A 260 -1.41 -14.98 20.46
C VAL A 260 -2.22 -15.96 21.29
N ASN A 261 -3.12 -15.46 22.12
CA ASN A 261 -3.98 -16.34 22.90
C ASN A 261 -5.08 -16.99 22.04
N LYS A 262 -5.71 -18.04 22.58
CA LYS A 262 -6.71 -18.87 21.91
C LYS A 262 -7.86 -18.09 21.28
N ASP A 263 -8.27 -16.99 21.92
CA ASP A 263 -9.39 -16.16 21.47
C ASP A 263 -8.99 -15.04 20.49
N ASN A 264 -7.69 -14.92 20.15
CA ASN A 264 -7.13 -13.82 19.34
C ASN A 264 -7.46 -12.43 19.88
N LYS A 265 -7.50 -12.27 21.21
CA LYS A 265 -7.78 -11.00 21.90
C LYS A 265 -6.58 -10.45 22.66
N ALA A 266 -5.53 -11.25 22.83
CA ALA A 266 -4.31 -10.87 23.50
C ALA A 266 -3.09 -11.32 22.69
N PHE A 267 -2.21 -10.37 22.40
CA PHE A 267 -0.99 -10.53 21.61
C PHE A 267 0.21 -10.18 22.47
N TYR A 268 1.22 -11.03 22.49
CA TYR A 268 2.39 -10.94 23.35
C TYR A 268 3.64 -10.85 22.48
N PHE A 269 4.46 -9.83 22.67
CA PHE A 269 5.65 -9.57 21.85
C PHE A 269 6.90 -9.56 22.72
N LEU A 270 7.80 -10.52 22.49
CA LEU A 270 9.12 -10.55 23.12
C LEU A 270 10.06 -9.64 22.33
N LEU A 271 10.55 -8.56 22.94
CA LEU A 271 11.33 -7.54 22.25
C LEU A 271 12.82 -7.89 22.22
N ARG A 272 13.48 -7.48 21.13
CA ARG A 272 14.95 -7.52 21.00
C ARG A 272 15.61 -6.33 21.69
N ASP A 273 16.92 -6.41 21.92
CA ASP A 273 17.70 -5.40 22.64
C ASP A 273 18.79 -4.72 21.81
N ASP A 274 18.82 -5.00 20.51
CA ASP A 274 19.82 -4.61 19.51
C ASP A 274 19.24 -3.67 18.43
N ASP A 275 18.15 -2.97 18.74
CA ASP A 275 17.56 -1.93 17.88
C ASP A 275 17.63 -0.57 18.59
N TYR A 276 18.21 0.42 17.93
CA TYR A 276 18.52 1.74 18.49
C TYR A 276 18.09 2.86 17.56
N PHE A 277 17.65 3.98 18.15
CA PHE A 277 17.31 5.18 17.38
C PHE A 277 18.56 5.82 16.77
N ALA A 278 18.46 6.23 15.51
CA ALA A 278 19.41 7.12 14.85
C ALA A 278 18.94 8.57 14.87
N LYS A 279 19.91 9.49 14.84
CA LYS A 279 19.74 10.92 14.53
C LYS A 279 20.70 11.35 13.44
N VAL A 280 20.52 12.54 12.89
CA VAL A 280 21.45 13.13 11.90
C VAL A 280 22.30 14.21 12.56
N VAL A 281 23.63 14.10 12.42
CA VAL A 281 24.61 15.08 12.88
C VAL A 281 25.57 15.37 11.73
N ASN A 282 25.67 16.64 11.32
CA ASN A 282 26.50 17.09 10.19
C ASN A 282 26.26 16.26 8.91
N GLY A 283 24.98 16.07 8.56
CA GLY A 283 24.55 15.28 7.41
C GLY A 283 24.78 13.77 7.53
N GLN A 284 25.21 13.26 8.69
CA GLN A 284 25.51 11.84 8.90
C GLN A 284 24.58 11.18 9.91
N ALA A 285 24.09 9.98 9.61
CA ALA A 285 23.35 9.16 10.55
C ALA A 285 24.27 8.68 11.70
N ARG A 286 23.80 8.84 12.93
CA ARG A 286 24.51 8.44 14.16
C ARG A 286 23.56 7.70 15.08
N ASN A 287 24.02 6.58 15.64
CA ASN A 287 23.33 5.90 16.72
C ASN A 287 23.25 6.86 17.92
N THR A 288 22.07 7.01 18.51
CA THR A 288 21.83 7.86 19.68
C THR A 288 22.28 7.21 20.99
N GLY A 289 22.47 5.89 20.99
CA GLY A 289 22.62 5.05 22.19
C GLY A 289 21.30 4.74 22.89
N GLU A 290 20.17 5.28 22.40
CA GLU A 290 18.84 5.04 22.94
C GLU A 290 18.22 3.82 22.26
N ARG A 291 18.01 2.75 23.03
CA ARG A 291 17.37 1.51 22.59
C ARG A 291 15.89 1.77 22.31
N VAL A 292 15.36 1.13 21.28
CA VAL A 292 13.91 1.07 21.04
C VAL A 292 13.29 0.11 22.05
N SER A 293 12.51 0.62 23.00
CA SER A 293 12.02 -0.17 24.14
C SER A 293 10.49 -0.33 24.18
N ALA A 294 9.99 -1.13 25.12
CA ALA A 294 8.55 -1.33 25.34
C ALA A 294 7.81 -0.02 25.69
N GLU A 295 8.49 0.92 26.34
CA GLU A 295 7.95 2.25 26.65
C GLU A 295 7.68 3.07 25.38
N ASP A 296 8.55 2.94 24.36
CA ASP A 296 8.37 3.57 23.05
C ASP A 296 7.24 2.91 22.25
N VAL A 297 7.12 1.59 22.37
CA VAL A 297 5.99 0.84 21.80
C VAL A 297 4.68 1.35 22.39
N LYS A 298 4.60 1.40 23.72
CA LYS A 298 3.42 1.90 24.43
C LYS A 298 3.10 3.33 24.03
N PHE A 299 4.09 4.23 24.03
CA PHE A 299 3.93 5.62 23.61
C PHE A 299 3.38 5.74 22.18
N SER A 300 3.95 5.00 21.25
CA SER A 300 3.59 5.08 19.82
C SER A 300 2.18 4.56 19.57
N LEU A 301 1.82 3.41 20.16
CA LEU A 301 0.52 2.79 19.95
C LEU A 301 -0.61 3.45 20.76
N ASP A 302 -0.31 4.01 21.95
CA ASP A 302 -1.27 4.86 22.68
C ASP A 302 -1.64 6.09 21.86
N ARG A 303 -0.67 6.71 21.17
CA ARG A 303 -0.95 7.79 20.22
C ARG A 303 -1.72 7.30 19.00
N ALA A 304 -1.34 6.16 18.43
CA ALA A 304 -1.95 5.66 17.20
C ALA A 304 -3.45 5.36 17.38
N ARG A 305 -3.85 4.75 18.51
CA ARG A 305 -5.25 4.38 18.79
C ARG A 305 -6.16 5.55 19.19
N ASP A 306 -5.60 6.67 19.66
CA ASP A 306 -6.37 7.84 20.05
C ASP A 306 -6.43 8.89 18.93
N LYS A 307 -7.66 9.15 18.43
CA LYS A 307 -7.94 10.18 17.41
C LYS A 307 -7.46 11.58 17.81
N LYS A 308 -7.39 11.88 19.11
CA LYS A 308 -7.04 13.21 19.64
C LYS A 308 -5.57 13.35 20.02
N SER A 309 -4.77 12.30 19.86
CA SER A 309 -3.37 12.29 20.30
C SER A 309 -2.48 13.31 19.57
N VAL A 310 -2.78 13.61 18.31
CA VAL A 310 -2.11 14.62 17.49
C VAL A 310 -3.08 15.27 16.50
N PRO A 311 -2.80 16.50 16.03
CA PRO A 311 -3.54 17.09 14.92
C PRO A 311 -3.51 16.21 13.68
N ASN A 312 -4.69 15.95 13.11
CA ASN A 312 -4.89 15.12 11.92
C ASN A 312 -4.36 13.69 12.06
N ASN A 313 -4.65 12.99 13.17
CA ASN A 313 -4.46 11.55 13.24
C ASN A 313 -5.41 10.84 12.24
N ASN A 314 -4.91 10.66 11.03
CA ASN A 314 -5.65 10.13 9.88
C ASN A 314 -5.72 8.59 9.88
N THR A 315 -5.00 7.94 10.79
CA THR A 315 -4.85 6.47 10.80
C THR A 315 -5.46 5.80 12.02
N TYR A 316 -6.06 6.56 12.95
CA TYR A 316 -6.61 6.04 14.20
C TYR A 316 -7.59 4.87 14.01
N ASN A 317 -8.37 4.90 12.93
CA ASN A 317 -9.35 3.85 12.61
C ASN A 317 -8.71 2.46 12.46
N MET A 318 -7.44 2.37 12.05
CA MET A 318 -6.69 1.11 11.94
C MET A 318 -6.34 0.53 13.32
N HIS A 319 -6.22 1.40 14.34
CA HIS A 319 -5.72 1.05 15.68
C HIS A 319 -6.79 1.13 16.77
N LYS A 320 -8.04 1.49 16.42
CA LYS A 320 -9.13 1.77 17.37
C LYS A 320 -9.52 0.59 18.26
N HIS A 321 -9.24 -0.63 17.81
CA HIS A 321 -9.55 -1.87 18.54
C HIS A 321 -8.51 -2.23 19.59
N ILE A 322 -7.39 -1.51 19.67
CA ILE A 322 -6.41 -1.67 20.75
C ILE A 322 -7.05 -1.18 22.06
N ASN A 323 -7.42 -2.11 22.93
CA ASN A 323 -8.05 -1.82 24.22
C ASN A 323 -7.02 -1.49 25.31
N ASP A 324 -5.91 -2.24 25.39
CA ASP A 324 -4.83 -1.93 26.33
C ASP A 324 -3.46 -2.34 25.78
N ILE A 325 -2.42 -1.62 26.23
CA ILE A 325 -1.01 -1.91 25.95
C ILE A 325 -0.28 -1.93 27.29
N LYS A 326 0.05 -3.14 27.75
CA LYS A 326 0.73 -3.40 29.04
C LYS A 326 2.16 -3.88 28.79
N ILE A 327 3.10 -3.32 29.54
CA ILE A 327 4.48 -3.84 29.63
C ILE A 327 4.49 -4.84 30.78
N LEU A 328 4.84 -6.09 30.49
CA LEU A 328 4.82 -7.15 31.51
C LEU A 328 6.05 -7.07 32.42
N LYS A 329 5.86 -7.56 33.65
CA LYS A 329 6.88 -7.65 34.71
C LYS A 329 6.93 -9.07 35.29
N ASP A 330 7.89 -9.34 36.16
CA ASP A 330 8.12 -10.68 36.72
C ASP A 330 6.86 -11.32 37.32
N GLU A 331 6.01 -10.53 37.99
CA GLU A 331 4.79 -11.02 38.61
C GLU A 331 3.70 -11.46 37.60
N ASP A 332 3.85 -11.09 36.33
CA ASP A 332 2.94 -11.49 35.25
C ASP A 332 3.32 -12.86 34.64
N ILE A 333 4.51 -13.41 34.94
CA ILE A 333 5.03 -14.64 34.32
C ILE A 333 4.11 -15.85 34.58
N ASP A 334 3.56 -15.96 35.80
CA ASP A 334 2.66 -17.07 36.14
C ASP A 334 1.34 -17.03 35.38
N GLN A 335 0.88 -15.83 34.96
CA GLN A 335 -0.27 -15.72 34.08
C GLN A 335 0.04 -16.30 32.69
N LEU A 336 1.26 -16.13 32.18
CA LEU A 336 1.66 -16.67 30.88
C LEU A 336 1.68 -18.21 30.84
N ARG A 337 1.83 -18.88 32.00
CA ARG A 337 1.71 -20.35 32.10
C ARG A 337 0.28 -20.83 31.91
N LYS A 338 -0.68 -20.01 32.33
CA LYS A 338 -2.13 -20.29 32.29
C LYS A 338 -2.72 -19.91 30.94
N GLU A 339 -2.25 -18.82 30.33
CA GLU A 339 -2.69 -18.39 29.01
C GLU A 339 -2.21 -19.37 27.93
N LYS A 340 -3.14 -19.79 27.06
CA LYS A 340 -2.89 -20.75 25.99
C LYS A 340 -3.11 -20.14 24.61
N ASP A 341 -2.38 -20.61 23.63
CA ASP A 341 -2.66 -20.34 22.22
C ASP A 341 -3.72 -21.30 21.65
N LYS A 342 -3.98 -21.18 20.35
CA LYS A 342 -4.94 -22.04 19.63
C LYS A 342 -4.54 -23.53 19.58
N ASP A 343 -3.26 -23.84 19.79
CA ASP A 343 -2.70 -25.18 19.73
C ASP A 343 -2.46 -25.75 21.15
N ASP A 344 -3.10 -25.13 22.17
CA ASP A 344 -3.03 -25.43 23.60
C ASP A 344 -1.61 -25.35 24.24
N ASN A 345 -0.65 -24.73 23.56
CA ASN A 345 0.66 -24.41 24.11
C ASN A 345 0.57 -23.17 25.02
N SER A 346 1.35 -23.15 26.11
CA SER A 346 1.36 -21.96 26.97
C SER A 346 2.14 -20.81 26.33
N ILE A 347 1.70 -19.58 26.57
CA ILE A 347 2.45 -18.38 26.15
C ILE A 347 3.84 -18.35 26.83
N TYR A 348 3.93 -18.86 28.07
CA TYR A 348 5.20 -19.07 28.77
C TYR A 348 6.16 -19.96 27.98
N ASP A 349 5.70 -21.10 27.47
CA ASP A 349 6.59 -22.03 26.74
C ASP A 349 7.12 -21.37 25.45
N LYS A 350 6.27 -20.63 24.74
CA LYS A 350 6.63 -19.92 23.52
C LYS A 350 7.60 -18.76 23.72
N LEU A 351 7.41 -17.94 24.75
CA LEU A 351 8.16 -16.69 24.89
C LEU A 351 9.20 -16.70 26.02
N ILE A 352 8.94 -17.39 27.12
CA ILE A 352 9.83 -17.40 28.28
C ILE A 352 10.80 -18.57 28.18
N LYS A 353 10.28 -19.80 28.05
CA LYS A 353 11.08 -21.02 28.02
C LYS A 353 11.95 -21.10 26.75
N ALA A 354 11.37 -20.84 25.58
CA ALA A 354 12.09 -20.94 24.30
C ALA A 354 13.29 -19.99 24.19
N TYR A 355 13.25 -18.85 24.90
CA TYR A 355 14.29 -17.82 24.87
C TYR A 355 15.12 -17.75 26.15
N ASN A 356 14.96 -18.70 27.08
CA ASN A 356 15.65 -18.71 28.39
C ASN A 356 15.51 -17.39 29.16
N VAL A 357 14.33 -16.77 29.10
CA VAL A 357 14.05 -15.53 29.80
C VAL A 357 14.06 -15.80 31.31
N LYS A 358 14.91 -15.06 32.04
CA LYS A 358 15.08 -15.17 33.50
C LYS A 358 14.23 -14.16 34.24
N SER A 359 14.10 -12.95 33.70
CA SER A 359 13.26 -11.90 34.27
C SER A 359 12.72 -10.94 33.20
N LEU A 360 11.61 -10.29 33.54
CA LEU A 360 10.95 -9.25 32.77
C LEU A 360 11.14 -7.91 33.47
N THR A 361 11.58 -6.90 32.71
CA THR A 361 11.71 -5.53 33.21
C THR A 361 10.77 -4.59 32.47
N THR A 362 10.24 -3.59 33.16
CA THR A 362 9.49 -2.49 32.53
C THR A 362 10.38 -1.29 32.19
N ASP A 363 11.67 -1.36 32.49
CA ASP A 363 12.66 -0.30 32.27
C ASP A 363 13.61 -0.70 31.15
N GLY A 364 13.49 0.00 30.02
CA GLY A 364 14.27 -0.24 28.81
C GLY A 364 15.78 -0.19 29.04
N HIS A 365 16.26 0.53 30.06
CA HIS A 365 17.69 0.62 30.39
C HIS A 365 18.24 -0.66 31.05
N LYS A 366 17.37 -1.47 31.66
CA LYS A 366 17.75 -2.73 32.33
C LYS A 366 17.71 -3.94 31.40
N VAL A 367 17.21 -3.78 30.17
CA VAL A 367 17.12 -4.87 29.18
C VAL A 367 18.51 -5.35 28.79
N ASN A 368 18.69 -6.67 28.81
CA ASN A 368 19.88 -7.38 28.36
C ASN A 368 19.47 -8.82 28.02
N ASN A 369 19.20 -9.07 26.74
CA ASN A 369 18.72 -10.38 26.26
C ASN A 369 19.75 -11.48 26.52
N LYS A 370 21.05 -11.16 26.39
CA LYS A 370 22.16 -12.12 26.65
C LYS A 370 22.13 -12.64 28.08
N ASP A 371 21.82 -11.77 29.04
CA ASP A 371 21.75 -12.14 30.46
C ASP A 371 20.40 -12.74 30.88
N GLY A 372 19.41 -12.75 29.97
CA GLY A 372 18.07 -13.28 30.21
C GLY A 372 17.05 -12.24 30.67
N ILE A 373 17.35 -10.94 30.56
CA ILE A 373 16.47 -9.84 30.99
C ILE A 373 15.77 -9.23 29.76
N TYR A 374 14.46 -9.41 29.68
CA TYR A 374 13.68 -9.05 28.50
C TYR A 374 12.55 -8.06 28.82
N GLN A 375 12.00 -7.49 27.76
CA GLN A 375 10.73 -6.79 27.76
C GLN A 375 9.70 -7.60 26.97
N ILE A 376 8.49 -7.73 27.52
CA ILE A 376 7.32 -8.23 26.80
C ILE A 376 6.23 -7.16 26.78
N VAL A 377 5.71 -6.86 25.60
CA VAL A 377 4.52 -6.03 25.42
C VAL A 377 3.31 -6.94 25.21
N LYS A 378 2.28 -6.77 26.04
CA LYS A 378 0.95 -7.37 25.86
C LYS A 378 0.00 -6.32 25.28
N ILE A 379 -0.55 -6.60 24.12
CA ILE A 379 -1.63 -5.82 23.51
C ILE A 379 -2.92 -6.60 23.67
N THR A 380 -3.97 -5.98 24.21
CA THR A 380 -5.33 -6.55 24.23
C THR A 380 -6.26 -5.77 23.34
N THR A 381 -7.24 -6.47 22.77
CA THR A 381 -8.21 -5.89 21.85
C THR A 381 -9.63 -6.02 22.38
N ASP A 382 -10.52 -5.11 21.97
CA ASP A 382 -11.94 -5.11 22.37
C ASP A 382 -12.74 -6.24 21.69
N GLN A 383 -12.20 -6.80 20.61
CA GLN A 383 -12.76 -7.91 19.85
C GLN A 383 -11.69 -8.91 19.42
N SER A 384 -12.11 -10.10 18.99
CA SER A 384 -11.19 -11.11 18.42
C SER A 384 -10.62 -10.62 17.09
N MET A 385 -9.32 -10.77 16.88
CA MET A 385 -8.57 -10.21 15.75
C MET A 385 -7.59 -11.23 15.13
N PRO A 386 -8.06 -12.34 14.54
CA PRO A 386 -7.21 -13.40 13.99
C PRO A 386 -6.31 -12.95 12.83
N ARG A 387 -6.74 -11.97 12.02
CA ARG A 387 -5.95 -11.44 10.89
C ARG A 387 -5.55 -10.00 11.10
N GLU A 388 -6.30 -9.27 11.91
CA GLU A 388 -6.17 -7.82 11.99
C GLU A 388 -4.88 -7.41 12.70
N VAL A 389 -4.18 -8.28 13.45
CA VAL A 389 -2.83 -7.97 13.96
C VAL A 389 -1.87 -7.47 12.87
N ASN A 390 -2.16 -7.77 11.60
CA ASN A 390 -1.49 -7.20 10.43
C ASN A 390 -1.45 -5.65 10.42
N TYR A 391 -2.36 -4.94 11.10
CA TYR A 391 -2.27 -3.47 11.23
C TYR A 391 -0.96 -3.03 11.91
N LEU A 392 -0.35 -3.88 12.75
CA LEU A 392 0.95 -3.64 13.37
C LEU A 392 2.11 -3.67 12.36
N THR A 393 1.88 -4.15 11.15
CA THR A 393 2.86 -4.14 10.04
C THR A 393 2.79 -2.86 9.20
N HIS A 394 1.73 -2.06 9.35
CA HIS A 394 1.52 -0.84 8.58
C HIS A 394 2.42 0.32 9.07
N SER A 395 2.71 1.30 8.22
CA SER A 395 3.59 2.42 8.55
C SER A 395 3.13 3.20 9.78
N SER A 396 1.82 3.30 10.01
CA SER A 396 1.23 3.98 11.18
C SER A 396 1.46 3.28 12.51
N ALA A 397 1.93 2.02 12.51
CA ALA A 397 2.40 1.33 13.71
C ALA A 397 3.90 1.54 13.98
N GLY A 398 4.55 2.48 13.26
CA GLY A 398 5.97 2.79 13.42
C GLY A 398 6.31 3.26 14.84
N ILE A 399 7.36 2.68 15.42
CA ILE A 399 7.78 2.96 16.80
C ILE A 399 8.68 4.20 16.84
N LEU A 400 8.24 5.21 17.56
CA LEU A 400 8.92 6.49 17.78
C LEU A 400 9.51 6.56 19.19
N SER A 401 10.62 7.28 19.36
CA SER A 401 11.17 7.55 20.69
C SER A 401 10.26 8.50 21.45
N LYS A 402 9.74 8.05 22.60
CA LYS A 402 8.95 8.87 23.51
C LYS A 402 9.72 10.13 23.93
N LYS A 403 11.00 9.97 24.25
CA LYS A 403 11.86 11.06 24.72
C LYS A 403 12.07 12.10 23.61
N PHE A 404 12.51 11.67 22.43
CA PHE A 404 12.87 12.60 21.36
C PHE A 404 11.65 13.25 20.72
N VAL A 405 10.53 12.53 20.55
CA VAL A 405 9.28 13.15 20.07
C VAL A 405 8.82 14.25 21.03
N ASN A 406 8.85 14.01 22.34
CA ASN A 406 8.48 15.02 23.33
C ASN A 406 9.45 16.21 23.34
N GLN A 407 10.75 15.99 23.10
CA GLN A 407 11.72 17.07 22.95
C GLN A 407 11.41 17.90 21.69
N VAL A 408 11.27 17.27 20.52
CA VAL A 408 11.02 17.94 19.25
C VAL A 408 9.69 18.71 19.30
N ASN A 409 8.64 18.16 19.89
CA ASN A 409 7.35 18.84 20.01
C ASN A 409 7.40 20.11 20.88
N LYS A 410 8.37 20.21 21.82
CA LYS A 410 8.61 21.43 22.59
C LYS A 410 9.39 22.48 21.78
N GLU A 411 10.28 22.03 20.90
CA GLU A 411 11.13 22.89 20.08
C GLU A 411 10.43 23.40 18.82
N TYR A 412 9.49 22.63 18.24
CA TYR A 412 8.90 22.89 16.92
C TYR A 412 7.36 22.97 16.97
N PRO A 413 6.73 24.10 16.59
CA PRO A 413 5.27 24.28 16.69
C PRO A 413 4.42 23.28 15.89
N LYS A 414 4.92 22.82 14.74
CA LYS A 414 4.22 21.83 13.89
C LYS A 414 4.42 20.38 14.35
N GLY A 415 5.23 20.19 15.40
CA GLY A 415 5.55 18.91 16.01
C GLY A 415 6.54 18.07 15.21
N TYR A 416 6.83 16.90 15.75
CA TYR A 416 7.68 15.89 15.16
C TYR A 416 7.18 15.49 13.76
N GLY A 417 8.14 15.22 12.87
CA GLY A 417 7.86 14.82 11.50
C GLY A 417 7.43 15.95 10.58
N ASP A 418 7.49 17.22 10.99
CA ASP A 418 7.33 18.33 10.06
C ASP A 418 8.49 18.32 9.04
N SER A 419 8.16 18.26 7.74
CA SER A 419 9.15 18.18 6.67
C SER A 419 10.01 19.44 6.54
N SER A 420 9.58 20.58 7.09
CA SER A 420 10.40 21.80 7.14
C SER A 420 11.57 21.72 8.13
N THR A 421 11.57 20.72 9.01
CA THR A 421 12.68 20.44 9.95
C THR A 421 13.79 19.60 9.34
N ILE A 422 13.68 19.26 8.04
CA ILE A 422 14.70 18.54 7.29
C ILE A 422 15.51 19.53 6.48
N PRO A 423 16.84 19.57 6.65
CA PRO A 423 17.66 20.56 5.98
C PRO A 423 17.84 20.22 4.48
N ALA A 424 18.06 21.25 3.67
CA ALA A 424 18.42 21.08 2.26
C ALA A 424 19.91 20.76 2.06
N ASN A 425 20.76 20.96 3.09
CA ASN A 425 22.21 20.77 3.06
C ASN A 425 22.70 20.06 4.34
N SER A 426 23.97 19.67 4.39
CA SER A 426 24.55 18.84 5.46
C SER A 426 24.65 19.55 6.81
N ASP A 427 24.73 20.87 6.79
CA ASP A 427 25.06 21.68 7.96
C ASP A 427 23.81 22.14 8.72
N GLY A 428 22.63 21.95 8.12
CA GLY A 428 21.36 22.29 8.75
C GLY A 428 20.96 21.31 9.86
N LYS A 429 20.23 21.82 10.85
CA LYS A 429 19.66 21.03 11.95
C LYS A 429 18.53 20.14 11.41
N ASN A 430 18.66 18.84 11.63
CA ASN A 430 17.64 17.84 11.30
C ASN A 430 16.97 17.36 12.60
N ALA A 431 15.64 17.41 12.65
CA ALA A 431 14.88 17.08 13.87
C ALA A 431 14.40 15.62 13.94
N LEU A 432 14.83 14.76 13.02
CA LEU A 432 14.39 13.36 12.98
C LEU A 432 15.17 12.45 13.93
N TYR A 433 14.42 11.50 14.46
CA TYR A 433 14.92 10.35 15.21
C TYR A 433 14.21 9.11 14.69
N ALA A 434 14.96 8.16 14.14
CA ALA A 434 14.41 7.05 13.36
C ALA A 434 14.85 5.71 13.95
N SER A 435 13.92 4.76 14.08
CA SER A 435 14.18 3.41 14.57
C SER A 435 14.37 2.39 13.44
N GLY A 436 14.02 2.73 12.21
CA GLY A 436 14.14 1.83 11.06
C GLY A 436 15.55 1.75 10.49
N ALA A 437 15.67 1.04 9.37
CA ALA A 437 16.95 0.77 8.69
C ALA A 437 17.62 2.02 8.09
N TYR A 438 16.85 3.09 7.83
CA TYR A 438 17.36 4.33 7.25
C TYR A 438 16.78 5.56 7.97
N ILE A 439 17.49 6.67 7.88
CA ILE A 439 17.02 7.99 8.31
C ILE A 439 17.21 9.01 7.19
N MET A 440 16.22 9.88 6.96
CA MET A 440 16.32 10.96 6.00
C MET A 440 17.33 12.01 6.49
N THR A 441 18.35 12.27 5.69
CA THR A 441 19.41 13.23 5.99
C THR A 441 19.09 14.61 5.44
N GLN A 442 18.59 14.69 4.21
CA GLN A 442 18.30 15.97 3.54
C GLN A 442 17.06 15.85 2.64
N LYS A 443 16.42 17.00 2.38
CA LYS A 443 15.34 17.13 1.39
C LYS A 443 15.41 18.49 0.70
N ASN A 444 15.25 18.49 -0.63
CA ASN A 444 15.00 19.72 -1.39
C ASN A 444 13.81 19.52 -2.36
N ALA A 445 13.71 20.36 -3.39
CA ALA A 445 12.64 20.28 -4.39
C ALA A 445 12.80 19.10 -5.38
N TYR A 446 14.01 18.54 -5.49
CA TYR A 446 14.38 17.55 -6.51
C TYR A 446 14.63 16.15 -5.93
N GLN A 447 15.02 16.04 -4.67
CA GLN A 447 15.33 14.75 -4.05
C GLN A 447 15.27 14.78 -2.52
N ALA A 448 15.24 13.58 -1.94
CA ALA A 448 15.60 13.30 -0.56
C ALA A 448 16.80 12.35 -0.49
N THR A 449 17.67 12.54 0.51
CA THR A 449 18.78 11.64 0.79
C THR A 449 18.58 10.94 2.12
N PHE A 450 19.08 9.71 2.23
CA PHE A 450 18.97 8.89 3.42
C PHE A 450 20.28 8.19 3.70
N GLN A 451 20.55 7.92 4.98
CA GLN A 451 21.67 7.10 5.41
C GLN A 451 21.21 5.93 6.27
N ARG A 452 21.92 4.80 6.15
CA ARG A 452 21.65 3.62 6.99
C ARG A 452 21.70 4.01 8.46
N ASN A 453 20.75 3.52 9.24
CA ASN A 453 20.78 3.60 10.69
C ASN A 453 21.87 2.64 11.19
N PRO A 454 22.94 3.12 11.83
CA PRO A 454 24.01 2.25 12.31
C PRO A 454 23.63 1.38 13.51
N GLY A 455 22.47 1.62 14.14
CA GLY A 455 21.98 0.84 15.29
C GLY A 455 20.71 0.03 15.01
N PHE A 456 20.34 -0.16 13.74
CA PHE A 456 19.16 -0.96 13.40
C PHE A 456 19.47 -2.47 13.44
N ASN A 457 18.77 -3.21 14.29
CA ASN A 457 18.75 -4.68 14.33
C ASN A 457 20.13 -5.34 14.19
N GLU A 458 21.08 -4.96 15.03
CA GLU A 458 22.52 -5.25 14.84
C GLU A 458 22.86 -6.74 14.76
N THR A 459 22.04 -7.61 15.36
CA THR A 459 22.24 -9.08 15.39
C THR A 459 21.43 -9.84 14.34
N GLU A 460 20.49 -9.18 13.66
CA GLU A 460 19.66 -9.77 12.61
C GLU A 460 20.48 -10.03 11.34
N LYS A 461 20.22 -11.17 10.68
CA LYS A 461 21.03 -11.62 9.54
C LYS A 461 20.29 -11.49 8.21
N GLY A 462 21.06 -11.46 7.12
CA GLY A 462 20.54 -11.49 5.76
C GLY A 462 19.76 -10.21 5.40
N SER A 463 18.72 -10.38 4.57
CA SER A 463 17.95 -9.27 3.96
C SER A 463 17.11 -8.43 4.92
N TYR A 464 17.04 -8.81 6.21
CA TYR A 464 16.23 -8.14 7.22
C TYR A 464 17.07 -7.40 8.28
N GLY A 465 18.37 -7.59 8.29
CA GLY A 465 19.29 -6.97 9.25
C GLY A 465 19.79 -5.58 8.83
N PRO A 466 20.98 -5.16 9.31
CA PRO A 466 21.55 -3.87 8.99
C PRO A 466 21.70 -3.67 7.47
N ALA A 467 21.33 -2.49 6.99
CA ALA A 467 21.40 -2.19 5.57
C ALA A 467 22.84 -2.17 5.06
N LYS A 468 23.09 -2.86 3.94
CA LYS A 468 24.43 -2.96 3.35
C LYS A 468 24.85 -1.66 2.68
N ILE A 469 23.95 -1.08 1.86
CA ILE A 469 24.20 0.17 1.14
C ILE A 469 24.03 1.34 2.11
N LYS A 470 25.07 2.17 2.25
CA LYS A 470 25.12 3.25 3.23
C LYS A 470 24.17 4.40 2.89
N ASN A 471 24.08 4.79 1.62
CA ASN A 471 23.35 5.98 1.20
C ASN A 471 22.25 5.62 0.19
N ILE A 472 21.10 6.28 0.31
CA ILE A 472 20.02 6.24 -0.69
C ILE A 472 19.74 7.67 -1.15
N THR A 473 19.52 7.82 -2.45
CA THR A 473 18.96 9.04 -3.04
C THR A 473 17.61 8.70 -3.65
N LEU A 474 16.56 9.37 -3.19
CA LEU A 474 15.22 9.29 -3.76
C LEU A 474 14.97 10.56 -4.59
N LYS A 475 15.06 10.44 -5.92
CA LYS A 475 14.77 11.54 -6.85
C LYS A 475 13.27 11.73 -7.02
N PHE A 476 12.82 12.98 -6.97
CA PHE A 476 11.45 13.35 -7.28
C PHE A 476 11.36 13.56 -8.79
N ASN A 477 10.79 12.58 -9.50
CA ASN A 477 10.63 12.61 -10.94
C ASN A 477 9.18 12.24 -11.31
N GLY A 478 8.42 13.26 -11.74
CA GLY A 478 7.02 13.12 -12.12
C GLY A 478 6.78 12.48 -13.49
N ASP A 479 7.81 12.23 -14.31
CA ASP A 479 7.64 11.64 -15.65
C ASP A 479 8.32 10.26 -15.78
N PRO A 480 7.55 9.16 -15.73
CA PRO A 480 8.05 7.79 -15.92
C PRO A 480 8.78 7.56 -17.25
N ASN A 481 8.48 8.33 -18.32
CA ASN A 481 9.14 8.17 -19.61
C ASN A 481 10.59 8.66 -19.57
N ASN A 482 10.84 9.75 -18.84
CA ASN A 482 12.19 10.23 -18.59
C ASN A 482 12.96 9.28 -17.67
N ALA A 483 12.28 8.73 -16.66
CA ALA A 483 12.90 7.83 -15.70
C ALA A 483 13.45 6.54 -16.34
N LEU A 484 12.78 5.95 -17.35
CA LEU A 484 13.33 4.78 -18.05
C LEU A 484 14.63 5.10 -18.80
N SER A 485 14.74 6.29 -19.38
CA SER A 485 15.96 6.73 -20.05
C SER A 485 17.10 6.94 -19.05
N GLU A 486 16.79 7.47 -17.86
CA GLU A 486 17.74 7.58 -16.75
C GLU A 486 18.20 6.20 -16.23
N LEU A 487 17.32 5.19 -16.24
CA LEU A 487 17.72 3.84 -15.86
C LEU A 487 18.67 3.22 -16.90
N ARG A 488 18.35 3.38 -18.19
CA ARG A 488 19.18 2.86 -19.29
C ARG A 488 20.54 3.54 -19.42
N ASN A 489 20.67 4.78 -18.96
CA ASN A 489 21.94 5.51 -18.95
C ASN A 489 22.67 5.42 -17.59
N HIS A 490 22.21 4.58 -16.67
CA HIS A 490 22.82 4.32 -15.36
C HIS A 490 22.77 5.52 -14.37
N SER A 491 21.88 6.50 -14.58
CA SER A 491 21.67 7.62 -13.66
C SER A 491 20.72 7.31 -12.50
N ILE A 492 19.87 6.30 -12.66
CA ILE A 492 19.08 5.67 -11.58
C ILE A 492 19.27 4.15 -11.63
N ASP A 493 19.01 3.48 -10.51
CA ASP A 493 19.29 2.04 -10.37
C ASP A 493 18.06 1.16 -10.51
N MET A 494 16.90 1.74 -10.23
CA MET A 494 15.63 1.06 -10.32
C MET A 494 14.47 2.03 -10.54
N LEU A 495 13.40 1.49 -11.11
CA LEU A 495 12.17 2.20 -11.41
C LEU A 495 10.97 1.29 -11.11
N ALA A 496 10.09 1.76 -10.23
CA ALA A 496 8.82 1.10 -9.94
C ALA A 496 7.70 1.59 -10.87
N ASP A 497 6.71 0.75 -11.09
CA ASP A 497 5.44 1.07 -11.77
C ASP A 497 5.61 1.65 -13.18
N VAL A 498 6.44 0.99 -14.00
CA VAL A 498 6.70 1.35 -15.40
C VAL A 498 5.48 1.07 -16.28
N ASN A 499 5.23 1.99 -17.22
CA ASN A 499 4.17 1.87 -18.21
C ASN A 499 4.39 0.65 -19.12
N GLN A 500 3.31 -0.08 -19.40
CA GLN A 500 3.33 -1.29 -20.21
C GLN A 500 3.84 -1.12 -21.65
N LYS A 501 3.78 0.11 -22.19
CA LYS A 501 4.31 0.42 -23.52
C LYS A 501 5.81 0.15 -23.64
N HIS A 502 6.53 0.16 -22.51
CA HIS A 502 7.98 -0.01 -22.47
C HIS A 502 8.42 -1.45 -22.20
N PHE A 503 7.50 -2.39 -21.95
CA PHE A 503 7.89 -3.75 -21.53
C PHE A 503 8.72 -4.50 -22.57
N ASP A 504 8.43 -4.34 -23.87
CA ASP A 504 9.19 -5.02 -24.92
C ASP A 504 10.60 -4.44 -25.08
N LEU A 505 10.73 -3.11 -24.92
CA LEU A 505 12.03 -2.44 -24.85
C LEU A 505 12.83 -2.94 -23.65
N ILE A 506 12.22 -3.02 -22.46
CA ILE A 506 12.89 -3.47 -21.23
C ILE A 506 13.34 -4.93 -21.35
N LYS A 507 12.48 -5.82 -21.88
CA LYS A 507 12.81 -7.24 -22.04
C LYS A 507 13.91 -7.49 -23.08
N SER A 508 14.06 -6.60 -24.07
CA SER A 508 15.10 -6.72 -25.09
C SER A 508 16.43 -6.09 -24.68
N ASP A 509 16.45 -5.22 -23.65
CA ASP A 509 17.67 -4.63 -23.12
C ASP A 509 18.36 -5.59 -22.15
N LYS A 510 19.52 -6.13 -22.55
CA LYS A 510 20.31 -7.08 -21.76
C LYS A 510 20.80 -6.55 -20.40
N ASN A 511 20.81 -5.23 -20.21
CA ASN A 511 21.24 -4.61 -18.96
C ASN A 511 20.09 -4.44 -17.97
N LEU A 512 18.83 -4.66 -18.38
CA LEU A 512 17.67 -4.46 -17.52
C LEU A 512 17.04 -5.80 -17.14
N SER A 513 16.47 -5.85 -15.94
CA SER A 513 15.53 -6.89 -15.53
C SER A 513 14.23 -6.26 -15.07
N ILE A 514 13.13 -6.99 -15.22
CA ILE A 514 11.81 -6.57 -14.75
C ILE A 514 11.18 -7.69 -13.92
N ILE A 515 10.78 -7.35 -12.69
CA ILE A 515 9.95 -8.19 -11.83
C ILE A 515 8.51 -7.71 -11.98
N ARG A 516 7.57 -8.62 -12.21
CA ARG A 516 6.13 -8.29 -12.35
C ARG A 516 5.29 -9.26 -11.53
N LYS A 517 4.28 -8.74 -10.84
CA LYS A 517 3.31 -9.55 -10.11
C LYS A 517 1.95 -8.87 -10.00
N ASN A 518 0.93 -9.64 -9.62
CA ASN A 518 -0.36 -9.07 -9.25
C ASN A 518 -0.16 -8.12 -8.06
N GLY A 519 -0.60 -6.88 -8.21
CA GLY A 519 -0.60 -5.91 -7.13
C GLY A 519 -1.83 -6.06 -6.25
N ARG A 520 -1.93 -5.18 -5.25
CA ARG A 520 -3.07 -5.11 -4.33
C ARG A 520 -4.04 -3.97 -4.65
N LYS A 521 -3.86 -3.31 -5.81
CA LYS A 521 -4.72 -2.23 -6.27
C LYS A 521 -5.86 -2.79 -7.11
N SER A 522 -7.08 -2.42 -6.74
CA SER A 522 -8.31 -2.72 -7.45
C SER A 522 -8.96 -1.43 -7.92
N VAL A 523 -9.42 -1.39 -9.17
CA VAL A 523 -10.13 -0.24 -9.76
C VAL A 523 -11.56 -0.67 -10.05
N PHE A 524 -12.51 0.18 -9.69
CA PHE A 524 -13.94 -0.13 -9.74
C PHE A 524 -14.78 1.13 -9.91
N LEU A 525 -16.05 0.94 -10.26
CA LEU A 525 -17.07 1.97 -10.21
C LEU A 525 -17.84 1.86 -8.89
N MET A 526 -18.00 2.97 -8.18
CA MET A 526 -18.97 3.07 -7.08
C MET A 526 -20.26 3.71 -7.59
N LEU A 527 -21.40 3.10 -7.25
CA LEU A 527 -22.72 3.57 -7.69
C LEU A 527 -23.38 4.40 -6.59
N ASN A 528 -23.88 5.58 -6.94
CA ASN A 528 -24.54 6.47 -5.99
C ASN A 528 -25.96 5.98 -5.67
N ILE A 529 -26.10 5.21 -4.60
CA ILE A 529 -27.42 4.70 -4.17
C ILE A 529 -28.28 5.72 -3.41
N LYS A 530 -27.73 6.91 -3.11
CA LYS A 530 -28.40 7.93 -2.27
C LYS A 530 -29.11 8.99 -3.09
N LYS A 531 -28.74 9.15 -4.36
CA LYS A 531 -29.27 10.16 -5.30
C LYS A 531 -29.34 9.58 -6.72
N GLY A 532 -29.92 10.34 -7.64
CA GLY A 532 -29.88 10.02 -9.06
C GLY A 532 -30.65 8.76 -9.44
N ILE A 533 -30.32 8.21 -10.61
CA ILE A 533 -31.11 7.16 -11.25
C ILE A 533 -31.08 5.84 -10.47
N PHE A 534 -29.99 5.54 -9.75
CA PHE A 534 -29.84 4.28 -9.03
C PHE A 534 -30.57 4.23 -7.69
N LYS A 535 -31.01 5.39 -7.18
CA LYS A 535 -31.93 5.46 -6.05
C LYS A 535 -33.35 5.09 -6.49
N THR A 536 -33.79 5.60 -7.64
CA THR A 536 -35.16 5.40 -8.14
C THR A 536 -35.33 4.09 -8.90
N HIS A 537 -34.29 3.61 -9.58
CA HIS A 537 -34.29 2.38 -10.39
C HIS A 537 -33.14 1.47 -9.94
N PRO A 538 -33.31 0.70 -8.85
CA PRO A 538 -32.25 -0.12 -8.29
C PRO A 538 -31.77 -1.25 -9.22
N ASN A 539 -32.63 -1.74 -10.11
CA ASN A 539 -32.32 -2.70 -11.18
C ASN A 539 -31.21 -2.19 -12.13
N LEU A 540 -31.17 -0.88 -12.42
CA LEU A 540 -30.14 -0.32 -13.29
C LEU A 540 -28.72 -0.45 -12.73
N ARG A 541 -28.57 -0.68 -11.41
CA ARG A 541 -27.27 -0.95 -10.80
C ARG A 541 -26.68 -2.27 -11.31
N GLN A 542 -27.48 -3.32 -11.33
CA GLN A 542 -27.07 -4.62 -11.87
C GLN A 542 -26.79 -4.50 -13.37
N ALA A 543 -27.56 -3.69 -14.11
CA ALA A 543 -27.28 -3.42 -15.52
C ALA A 543 -25.87 -2.82 -15.73
N VAL A 544 -25.44 -1.87 -14.90
CA VAL A 544 -24.06 -1.35 -14.94
C VAL A 544 -23.03 -2.44 -14.66
N VAL A 545 -23.22 -3.26 -13.62
CA VAL A 545 -22.29 -4.36 -13.28
C VAL A 545 -22.17 -5.38 -14.41
N ASN A 546 -23.30 -5.79 -15.00
CA ASN A 546 -23.35 -6.76 -16.09
C ASN A 546 -22.89 -6.17 -17.44
N ALA A 547 -22.80 -4.84 -17.58
CA ALA A 547 -22.28 -4.21 -18.79
C ALA A 547 -20.74 -4.23 -18.87
N ILE A 548 -20.05 -4.38 -17.73
CA ILE A 548 -18.59 -4.29 -17.70
C ILE A 548 -17.93 -5.49 -18.38
N ASP A 549 -16.98 -5.21 -19.27
CA ASP A 549 -16.10 -6.18 -19.90
C ASP A 549 -14.65 -5.91 -19.48
N GLN A 550 -14.14 -6.72 -18.55
CA GLN A 550 -12.78 -6.58 -18.03
C GLN A 550 -11.69 -6.91 -19.07
N ASP A 551 -12.01 -7.70 -20.11
CA ASP A 551 -11.03 -8.09 -21.12
C ASP A 551 -10.62 -6.90 -22.01
N GLN A 552 -11.51 -5.91 -22.20
CA GLN A 552 -11.16 -4.66 -22.89
C GLN A 552 -10.06 -3.88 -22.16
N PHE A 553 -10.13 -3.77 -20.84
CA PHE A 553 -9.08 -3.13 -20.05
C PHE A 553 -7.78 -3.93 -20.13
N ILE A 554 -7.86 -5.25 -19.96
CA ILE A 554 -6.68 -6.13 -20.02
C ILE A 554 -5.99 -6.01 -21.39
N LYS A 555 -6.75 -6.00 -22.49
CA LYS A 555 -6.24 -5.80 -23.85
C LYS A 555 -5.62 -4.41 -24.03
N PHE A 556 -6.33 -3.34 -23.63
CA PHE A 556 -5.84 -1.97 -23.73
C PHE A 556 -4.52 -1.77 -22.99
N TYR A 557 -4.40 -2.35 -21.79
CA TYR A 557 -3.19 -2.33 -20.97
C TYR A 557 -2.22 -3.49 -21.24
N ARG A 558 -2.32 -4.17 -22.39
CA ARG A 558 -1.36 -5.21 -22.83
C ARG A 558 -1.07 -6.28 -21.76
N GLY A 559 -2.11 -6.72 -21.03
CA GLY A 559 -2.01 -7.73 -19.98
C GLY A 559 -1.39 -7.24 -18.66
N ASP A 560 -1.24 -5.93 -18.46
CA ASP A 560 -0.77 -5.33 -17.21
C ASP A 560 -1.86 -5.18 -16.14
N LYS A 561 -3.08 -5.57 -16.47
CA LYS A 561 -4.23 -5.65 -15.57
C LYS A 561 -4.71 -7.10 -15.48
N PHE A 562 -5.50 -7.42 -14.46
CA PHE A 562 -6.08 -8.76 -14.24
C PHE A 562 -7.53 -8.65 -13.79
N LYS A 563 -8.31 -9.72 -13.98
CA LYS A 563 -9.73 -9.76 -13.61
C LYS A 563 -9.93 -9.75 -12.11
N ILE A 564 -10.98 -9.09 -11.64
CA ILE A 564 -11.38 -9.08 -10.23
C ILE A 564 -12.90 -9.17 -10.10
N ALA A 565 -13.38 -9.87 -9.06
CA ALA A 565 -14.78 -9.82 -8.63
C ALA A 565 -15.02 -8.66 -7.66
N SER A 566 -14.01 -8.33 -6.85
CA SER A 566 -14.07 -7.24 -5.88
C SER A 566 -12.66 -6.85 -5.41
N PRO A 567 -12.52 -5.86 -4.51
CA PRO A 567 -11.25 -5.58 -3.83
C PRO A 567 -10.69 -6.74 -2.97
N ILE A 568 -11.45 -7.82 -2.75
CA ILE A 568 -10.98 -9.06 -2.08
C ILE A 568 -10.10 -9.90 -3.01
N THR A 569 -10.44 -9.96 -4.31
CA THR A 569 -9.83 -10.88 -5.28
C THR A 569 -8.30 -10.89 -5.31
N PRO A 570 -7.58 -9.75 -5.17
CA PRO A 570 -6.13 -9.79 -5.11
C PRO A 570 -5.61 -10.73 -4.03
N LEU A 571 -6.25 -10.77 -2.86
CA LEU A 571 -5.80 -11.48 -1.66
C LEU A 571 -6.44 -12.86 -1.48
N VAL A 572 -7.73 -12.97 -1.77
CA VAL A 572 -8.49 -14.21 -1.58
C VAL A 572 -9.27 -14.51 -2.84
N ASP A 573 -8.99 -15.66 -3.43
CA ASP A 573 -9.80 -16.21 -4.50
C ASP A 573 -11.07 -16.84 -3.91
N THR A 574 -12.20 -16.16 -4.03
CA THR A 574 -13.52 -16.61 -3.57
C THR A 574 -14.18 -17.57 -4.57
N GLY A 575 -13.65 -17.70 -5.78
CA GLY A 575 -14.29 -18.38 -6.92
C GLY A 575 -15.34 -17.53 -7.65
N ASN A 576 -15.60 -16.30 -7.20
CA ASN A 576 -16.46 -15.38 -7.92
C ASN A 576 -15.73 -14.73 -9.09
N GLU A 577 -16.47 -14.47 -10.16
CA GLU A 577 -15.97 -13.78 -11.34
C GLU A 577 -17.00 -12.76 -11.83
N GLN A 578 -16.55 -11.55 -12.16
CA GLN A 578 -17.36 -10.62 -12.94
C GLN A 578 -17.33 -11.04 -14.41
N ARG A 579 -18.50 -11.16 -15.02
CA ARG A 579 -18.68 -11.46 -16.43
C ARG A 579 -19.70 -10.49 -17.03
N GLN A 580 -19.45 -10.06 -18.26
CA GLN A 580 -20.44 -9.31 -19.02
C GLN A 580 -21.65 -10.20 -19.35
N ASP A 581 -22.85 -9.66 -19.19
CA ASP A 581 -24.12 -10.35 -19.47
C ASP A 581 -25.14 -9.33 -20.01
N LEU A 582 -25.10 -9.10 -21.32
CA LEU A 582 -25.93 -8.09 -21.97
C LEU A 582 -27.41 -8.45 -22.02
N GLU A 583 -27.77 -9.74 -21.90
CA GLU A 583 -29.17 -10.17 -21.78
C GLU A 583 -29.77 -9.70 -20.46
N LYS A 584 -29.02 -9.82 -19.35
CA LYS A 584 -29.44 -9.25 -18.06
C LYS A 584 -29.50 -7.73 -18.11
N VAL A 585 -28.58 -7.07 -18.82
CA VAL A 585 -28.64 -5.62 -19.03
C VAL A 585 -29.94 -5.23 -19.73
N GLU A 586 -30.26 -5.89 -20.85
CA GLU A 586 -31.46 -5.60 -21.63
C GLU A 586 -32.72 -5.78 -20.80
N LYS A 587 -32.79 -6.88 -20.04
CA LYS A 587 -33.92 -7.13 -19.14
C LYS A 587 -34.05 -6.04 -18.08
N ALA A 588 -32.95 -5.61 -17.48
CA ALA A 588 -32.95 -4.61 -16.42
C ALA A 588 -33.28 -3.20 -16.94
N ILE A 589 -32.82 -2.82 -18.14
CA ILE A 589 -33.13 -1.50 -18.73
C ILE A 589 -34.60 -1.39 -19.17
N ASN A 590 -35.19 -2.48 -19.61
CA ASN A 590 -36.57 -2.51 -20.12
C ASN A 590 -37.63 -2.82 -19.04
N GLN A 591 -37.24 -2.84 -17.76
CA GLN A 591 -38.12 -2.93 -16.58
C GLN A 591 -38.31 -1.55 -15.96
#